data_AF-A0A4Q2Y3V4-F1
#
_entry.id   AF-A0A4Q2Y3V4-F1
#
_cell.length_a   1.000
_cell.length_b   1.000
_cell.length_c   1.000
_cell.angle_alpha   90.00
_cell.angle_beta   90.00
_cell.angle_gamma   90.00
#
_symmetry.space_group_name_H-M   'P 1'
#
loop_
_entity.id
_entity.type
_entity.pdbx_description
1 polymer ?
#
loop_
_entity_poly.entity_id
_entity_poly.type
_entity_poly.pdbx_seq_one_letter_code
_entity_poly.pdbx_strand_id
1 'polypeptide(L)'
;MKSIHRLMLASSLLGSLPAVAGNESAIASGASDASSSPSTATGLLVGKFPGETAWDRAWSAFTLYKDDANPILQEFSLQGRYQAQYAAGESSTEDFEQSGRGEFIGSEVESRRARLGFKSKWFQNWKFEGQIDVDADFEDAAGNSEFYKDIYDLYVTYAPSDSLNVSVGKTKVKFTREQEISSKEILTIERSGLSNALFPGELTGAWVSGKGIADHWLY
;
A
#
# COMPACT_ATOMS: atom_id res chain seq x y z
N MET A 1 10.28 -20.11 33.40
CA MET A 1 9.59 -19.03 32.64
C MET A 1 10.60 -18.42 31.68
N LYS A 2 10.63 -18.86 30.41
CA LYS A 2 11.56 -18.35 29.40
C LYS A 2 10.86 -17.24 28.61
N SER A 3 11.52 -16.08 28.56
CA SER A 3 11.10 -14.87 27.89
C SER A 3 10.95 -15.09 26.38
N ILE A 4 9.79 -14.69 25.83
CA ILE A 4 9.54 -14.64 24.38
C ILE A 4 10.14 -13.32 23.89
N HIS A 5 11.23 -13.41 23.13
CA HIS A 5 11.74 -12.27 22.37
C HIS A 5 10.92 -12.12 21.08
N ARG A 6 10.15 -11.04 21.01
CA ARG A 6 9.45 -10.60 19.80
C ARG A 6 10.43 -9.77 18.96
N LEU A 7 10.78 -10.27 17.78
CA LEU A 7 11.38 -9.46 16.73
C LEU A 7 10.30 -9.17 15.70
N MET A 8 9.60 -8.04 15.84
CA MET A 8 8.77 -7.48 14.78
C MET A 8 9.58 -6.41 14.07
N LEU A 9 9.96 -6.67 12.81
CA LEU A 9 10.51 -5.65 11.92
C LEU A 9 9.37 -5.12 11.06
N ALA A 10 8.59 -4.18 11.60
CA ALA A 10 7.64 -3.38 10.84
C ALA A 10 8.36 -2.11 10.36
N SER A 11 8.86 -2.13 9.12
CA SER A 11 9.41 -0.93 8.48
C SER A 11 8.35 -0.32 7.58
N SER A 12 7.67 0.71 8.07
CA SER A 12 6.78 1.56 7.27
C SER A 12 7.08 3.02 7.58
N LEU A 13 7.75 3.71 6.65
CA LEU A 13 7.73 5.17 6.65
C LEU A 13 6.52 5.58 5.80
N LEU A 14 5.40 5.90 6.44
CA LEU A 14 4.40 6.74 5.81
C LEU A 14 5.01 8.13 5.65
N GLY A 15 5.41 8.46 4.43
CA GLY A 15 5.56 9.84 4.03
C GLY A 15 4.17 10.48 3.92
N SER A 16 3.61 10.93 5.03
CA SER A 16 2.65 12.04 4.99
C SER A 16 3.42 13.24 4.43
N LEU A 17 3.12 13.67 3.20
CA LEU A 17 3.66 14.91 2.64
C LEU A 17 3.08 16.09 3.44
N PRO A 18 3.86 16.89 4.19
CA PRO A 18 3.43 18.22 4.55
C PRO A 18 3.54 19.12 3.31
N ALA A 19 2.42 19.67 2.85
CA ALA A 19 2.42 20.73 1.85
C ALA A 19 2.92 22.02 2.52
N VAL A 20 4.13 22.46 2.17
CA VAL A 20 4.62 23.80 2.52
C VAL A 20 3.92 24.81 1.62
N ALA A 21 3.15 25.70 2.23
CA ALA A 21 2.57 26.87 1.57
C ALA A 21 3.71 27.80 1.10
N GLY A 22 3.70 28.13 -0.19
CA GLY A 22 4.64 29.09 -0.77
C GLY A 22 4.43 30.47 -0.18
N ASN A 23 5.48 31.03 0.42
CA ASN A 23 5.54 32.46 0.73
C ASN A 23 6.15 33.17 -0.49
N GLU A 24 5.38 34.09 -1.08
CA GLU A 24 5.86 35.02 -2.09
C GLU A 24 6.93 35.95 -1.50
N SER A 25 8.03 36.15 -2.20
CA SER A 25 8.87 37.35 -2.03
C SER A 25 9.67 37.67 -3.29
N ALA A 26 9.29 38.82 -3.86
CA ALA A 26 10.06 39.83 -4.58
C ALA A 26 11.03 39.40 -5.72
N ILE A 27 10.67 39.86 -6.92
CA ILE A 27 11.49 39.93 -8.12
C ILE A 27 12.64 40.93 -7.89
N ALA A 28 13.89 40.49 -8.03
CA ALA A 28 15.03 41.36 -8.29
C ALA A 28 15.73 40.90 -9.58
N SER A 29 15.79 41.82 -10.53
CA SER A 29 16.40 41.69 -11.85
C SER A 29 17.93 41.61 -11.79
N GLY A 30 18.52 40.65 -12.50
CA GLY A 30 19.96 40.60 -12.78
C GLY A 30 20.27 39.46 -13.75
N ALA A 31 20.83 39.80 -14.91
CA ALA A 31 21.18 38.87 -15.98
C ALA A 31 22.42 38.04 -15.63
N SER A 32 22.37 36.71 -15.81
CA SER A 32 23.55 35.87 -16.09
C SER A 32 23.13 34.41 -16.31
N ASP A 33 23.60 33.87 -17.43
CA ASP A 33 23.73 32.45 -17.78
C ASP A 33 22.47 31.59 -17.86
N ALA A 34 22.30 30.97 -19.03
CA ALA A 34 21.43 29.83 -19.24
C ALA A 34 21.96 28.63 -18.43
N SER A 35 21.83 28.71 -17.11
CA SER A 35 21.89 27.57 -16.21
C SER A 35 20.55 26.87 -16.38
N SER A 36 20.54 25.78 -17.16
CA SER A 36 19.45 24.81 -17.09
C SER A 36 19.25 24.49 -15.61
N SER A 37 18.14 24.94 -15.01
CA SER A 37 17.85 24.66 -13.61
C SER A 37 18.10 23.18 -13.36
N PRO A 38 18.92 22.82 -12.35
CA PRO A 38 19.22 21.42 -12.11
C PRO A 38 17.89 20.70 -11.90
N SER A 39 17.60 19.74 -12.78
CA SER A 39 16.34 19.00 -12.70
C SER A 39 16.19 18.42 -11.29
N THR A 40 15.06 18.76 -10.67
CA THR A 40 14.62 18.26 -9.36
C THR A 40 14.17 16.80 -9.44
N ALA A 41 14.15 16.21 -10.64
CA ALA A 41 13.74 14.84 -10.84
C ALA A 41 14.63 13.87 -10.07
N THR A 42 13.98 12.89 -9.44
CA THR A 42 14.58 11.79 -8.70
C THR A 42 14.00 10.45 -9.15
N GLY A 43 14.59 9.36 -8.67
CA GLY A 43 14.18 7.99 -8.97
C GLY A 43 15.19 7.22 -9.80
N LEU A 44 14.92 5.92 -9.95
CA LEU A 44 15.78 4.96 -10.63
C LEU A 44 16.12 5.40 -12.07
N LEU A 45 15.16 5.93 -12.83
CA LEU A 45 15.36 6.28 -14.23
C LEU A 45 16.29 7.49 -14.44
N VAL A 46 16.48 8.31 -13.39
CA VAL A 46 17.37 9.49 -13.43
C VAL A 46 18.64 9.26 -12.59
N GLY A 47 18.80 8.05 -12.02
CA GLY A 47 19.98 7.67 -11.23
C GLY A 47 20.15 8.42 -9.91
N LYS A 48 19.10 9.12 -9.44
CA LYS A 48 19.11 9.90 -8.20
C LYS A 48 18.23 9.24 -7.17
N PHE A 49 18.85 8.50 -6.25
CA PHE A 49 18.15 7.84 -5.13
C PHE A 49 18.13 8.76 -3.91
N PRO A 50 16.98 9.38 -3.55
CA PRO A 50 16.88 10.17 -2.34
C PRO A 50 16.97 9.29 -1.08
N GLY A 51 17.33 9.90 0.05
CA GLY A 51 17.41 9.23 1.36
C GLY A 51 18.73 9.47 2.09
N GLU A 52 18.66 9.64 3.40
CA GLU A 52 19.83 9.88 4.26
C GLU A 52 20.62 8.58 4.46
N THR A 53 19.92 7.49 4.75
CA THR A 53 20.55 6.18 5.02
C THR A 53 20.67 5.33 3.75
N ALA A 54 21.49 4.28 3.81
CA ALA A 54 21.56 3.28 2.75
C ALA A 54 20.22 2.57 2.54
N TRP A 55 19.43 2.41 3.60
CA TRP A 55 18.12 1.78 3.54
C TRP A 55 17.09 2.66 2.84
N ASP A 56 17.09 3.97 3.13
CA ASP A 56 16.23 4.92 2.45
C ASP A 56 16.51 4.97 0.95
N ARG A 57 17.80 4.93 0.57
CA ARG A 57 18.22 4.87 -0.83
C ARG A 57 17.82 3.57 -1.52
N ALA A 58 17.94 2.44 -0.83
CA ALA A 58 17.50 1.15 -1.36
C ALA A 58 15.98 1.15 -1.59
N TRP A 59 15.19 1.67 -0.65
CA TRP A 59 13.75 1.77 -0.82
C TRP A 59 13.32 2.79 -1.86
N SER A 60 14.06 3.88 -2.04
CA SER A 60 13.75 4.85 -3.09
C SER A 60 14.00 4.33 -4.50
N ALA A 61 14.69 3.18 -4.66
CA ALA A 61 14.83 2.51 -5.95
C ALA A 61 13.50 2.01 -6.53
N PHE A 62 12.48 1.79 -5.70
CA PHE A 62 11.13 1.47 -6.17
C PHE A 62 10.38 2.70 -6.69
N THR A 63 10.89 3.90 -6.47
CA THR A 63 10.44 5.11 -7.18
C THR A 63 11.22 5.23 -8.48
N LEU A 64 10.56 4.95 -9.60
CA LEU A 64 11.21 4.95 -10.91
C LEU A 64 11.40 6.37 -11.41
N TYR A 65 10.41 7.22 -11.20
CA TYR A 65 10.44 8.62 -11.55
C TYR A 65 9.68 9.45 -10.53
N LYS A 66 10.23 10.61 -10.16
CA LYS A 66 9.53 11.61 -9.36
C LYS A 66 10.04 13.01 -9.69
N ASP A 67 9.13 13.88 -10.11
CA ASP A 67 9.38 15.31 -10.32
C ASP A 67 8.07 16.09 -10.17
N ASP A 68 7.89 16.76 -9.04
CA ASP A 68 6.66 17.49 -8.74
C ASP A 68 6.41 18.68 -9.70
N ALA A 69 7.45 19.16 -10.38
CA ALA A 69 7.38 20.26 -11.33
C ALA A 69 6.97 19.81 -12.75
N ASN A 70 7.08 18.53 -13.08
CA ASN A 70 6.70 18.03 -14.41
C ASN A 70 5.17 18.17 -14.58
N PRO A 71 4.66 18.79 -15.66
CA PRO A 71 3.22 19.03 -15.82
C PRO A 71 2.42 17.78 -16.19
N ILE A 72 3.06 16.71 -16.70
CA ILE A 72 2.39 15.52 -17.23
C ILE A 72 2.46 14.37 -16.23
N LEU A 73 3.65 13.94 -15.84
CA LEU A 73 3.90 12.82 -14.94
C LEU A 73 4.70 13.34 -13.76
N GLN A 74 4.16 13.28 -12.55
CA GLN A 74 4.87 13.72 -11.35
C GLN A 74 5.52 12.57 -10.61
N GLU A 75 4.93 11.38 -10.65
CA GLU A 75 5.50 10.22 -9.97
C GLU A 75 5.09 8.93 -10.67
N PHE A 76 6.04 8.00 -10.79
CA PHE A 76 5.78 6.60 -11.10
C PHE A 76 6.62 5.73 -10.17
N SER A 77 5.96 4.89 -9.38
CA SER A 77 6.59 4.01 -8.41
C SER A 77 5.99 2.61 -8.45
N LEU A 78 6.83 1.62 -8.17
CA LEU A 78 6.43 0.24 -7.96
C LEU A 78 6.12 0.03 -6.48
N GLN A 79 5.17 -0.83 -6.20
CA GLN A 79 4.83 -1.23 -4.85
C GLN A 79 4.69 -2.73 -4.72
N GLY A 80 5.00 -3.24 -3.53
CA GLY A 80 4.83 -4.64 -3.20
C GLY A 80 4.43 -4.85 -1.75
N ARG A 81 4.04 -6.10 -1.46
CA ARG A 81 3.84 -6.62 -0.11
C ARG A 81 4.04 -8.12 -0.14
N TYR A 82 4.82 -8.61 0.82
CA TYR A 82 4.90 -10.03 1.12
C TYR A 82 4.66 -10.22 2.62
N GLN A 83 3.79 -11.17 2.98
CA GLN A 83 3.48 -11.55 4.36
C GLN A 83 3.52 -13.07 4.44
N ALA A 84 4.49 -13.61 5.17
CA ALA A 84 4.53 -15.01 5.56
C ALA A 84 4.00 -15.16 6.98
N GLN A 85 3.34 -16.28 7.27
CA GLN A 85 2.88 -16.63 8.60
C GLN A 85 3.33 -18.03 8.97
N TYR A 86 3.54 -18.23 10.26
CA TYR A 86 3.79 -19.53 10.86
C TYR A 86 2.85 -19.71 12.03
N ALA A 87 2.13 -20.83 12.04
CA ALA A 87 1.26 -21.20 13.14
C ALA A 87 1.66 -22.57 13.68
N ALA A 88 1.62 -22.71 14.99
CA ALA A 88 1.75 -23.98 15.70
C ALA A 88 0.73 -23.97 16.85
N GLY A 89 0.02 -25.07 17.03
CA GLY A 89 -1.06 -25.18 17.98
C GLY A 89 -1.39 -26.64 18.27
N GLU A 90 -2.12 -26.84 19.35
CA GLU A 90 -2.71 -28.11 19.78
C GLU A 90 -4.18 -27.83 20.05
N SER A 91 -5.08 -28.62 19.48
CA SER A 91 -6.53 -28.48 19.70
C SER A 91 -7.07 -29.73 20.38
N SER A 92 -7.59 -29.58 21.61
CA SER A 92 -8.16 -30.69 22.39
C SER A 92 -9.67 -30.54 22.65
N THR A 93 -10.38 -29.78 21.83
CA THR A 93 -11.83 -29.54 22.02
C THR A 93 -12.65 -30.29 20.96
N GLU A 94 -13.67 -31.03 21.42
CA GLU A 94 -14.61 -31.82 20.60
C GLU A 94 -15.24 -31.01 19.43
N ASP A 95 -15.36 -29.68 19.58
CA ASP A 95 -15.84 -28.75 18.54
C ASP A 95 -14.91 -28.68 17.30
N PHE A 96 -13.61 -28.92 17.46
CA PHE A 96 -12.63 -28.86 16.37
C PHE A 96 -12.63 -30.16 15.54
N GLU A 97 -12.82 -31.30 16.19
CA GLU A 97 -13.02 -32.60 15.52
C GLU A 97 -14.32 -32.59 14.69
N GLN A 98 -15.40 -31.99 15.20
CA GLN A 98 -16.68 -31.90 14.50
C GLN A 98 -16.66 -30.93 13.30
N SER A 99 -15.70 -30.01 13.23
CA SER A 99 -15.51 -29.11 12.09
C SER A 99 -14.92 -29.78 10.84
N GLY A 100 -14.56 -31.08 10.93
CA GLY A 100 -13.91 -31.83 9.86
C GLY A 100 -12.43 -31.51 9.66
N ARG A 101 -11.83 -30.69 10.54
CA ARG A 101 -10.43 -30.25 10.44
C ARG A 101 -9.43 -31.10 11.23
N GLY A 102 -9.89 -32.13 11.92
CA GLY A 102 -9.05 -33.06 12.70
C GLY A 102 -8.30 -32.38 13.85
N GLU A 103 -7.63 -33.16 14.69
CA GLU A 103 -6.71 -32.68 15.70
C GLU A 103 -5.57 -31.88 15.01
N PHE A 104 -5.49 -30.57 15.23
CA PHE A 104 -4.34 -29.79 14.74
C PHE A 104 -3.17 -30.01 15.70
N ILE A 105 -2.29 -30.96 15.39
CA ILE A 105 -0.92 -31.06 15.91
C ILE A 105 0.00 -30.85 14.72
N GLY A 106 0.56 -29.65 14.57
CA GLY A 106 1.42 -29.37 13.42
C GLY A 106 1.98 -27.96 13.41
N SER A 107 2.88 -27.74 12.46
CA SER A 107 3.38 -26.41 12.16
C SER A 107 3.43 -26.16 10.66
N GLU A 108 2.85 -25.03 10.25
CA GLU A 108 2.70 -24.68 8.83
C GLU A 108 3.28 -23.28 8.61
N VAL A 109 4.18 -23.18 7.63
CA VAL A 109 4.61 -21.88 7.07
C VAL A 109 3.77 -21.65 5.83
N GLU A 110 3.02 -20.54 5.82
CA GLU A 110 2.13 -20.19 4.72
C GLU A 110 2.46 -18.78 4.22
N SER A 111 2.43 -18.59 2.91
CA SER A 111 2.36 -17.25 2.34
C SER A 111 0.95 -16.70 2.48
N ARG A 112 0.80 -15.78 3.44
CA ARG A 112 -0.49 -15.16 3.74
C ARG A 112 -0.94 -14.18 2.65
N ARG A 113 0.00 -13.37 2.13
CA ARG A 113 -0.25 -12.35 1.10
C ARG A 113 1.01 -12.07 0.31
N ALA A 114 0.94 -12.21 -1.00
CA ALA A 114 1.92 -11.66 -1.94
C ALA A 114 1.20 -10.73 -2.92
N ARG A 115 1.64 -9.48 -3.00
CA ARG A 115 1.05 -8.46 -3.88
C ARG A 115 2.13 -7.64 -4.55
N LEU A 116 1.89 -7.29 -5.80
CA LEU A 116 2.76 -6.44 -6.61
C LEU A 116 1.91 -5.44 -7.38
N GLY A 117 2.46 -4.26 -7.64
CA GLY A 117 1.69 -3.20 -8.26
C GLY A 117 2.49 -1.94 -8.52
N PHE A 118 1.76 -0.88 -8.84
CA PHE A 118 2.31 0.44 -9.10
C PHE A 118 1.43 1.54 -8.52
N LYS A 119 2.02 2.73 -8.39
CA LYS A 119 1.32 3.99 -8.15
C LYS A 119 1.87 5.03 -9.11
N SER A 120 1.02 5.92 -9.57
CA SER A 120 1.47 7.06 -10.36
C SER A 120 0.62 8.30 -10.16
N LYS A 121 1.23 9.46 -10.38
CA LYS A 121 0.60 10.78 -10.28
C LYS A 121 0.80 11.52 -11.61
N TRP A 122 -0.31 12.00 -12.18
CA TRP A 122 -0.36 12.64 -13.47
C TRP A 122 -1.12 13.96 -13.39
N PHE A 123 -0.74 14.92 -14.23
CA PHE A 123 -1.39 16.24 -14.36
C PHE A 123 -1.73 16.90 -13.03
N GLN A 124 -0.86 16.70 -12.02
CA GLN A 124 -0.98 17.15 -10.63
C GLN A 124 -2.12 16.56 -9.79
N ASN A 125 -3.23 16.20 -10.40
CA ASN A 125 -4.46 15.85 -9.68
C ASN A 125 -4.94 14.42 -9.95
N TRP A 126 -4.36 13.70 -10.90
CA TRP A 126 -4.77 12.33 -11.21
C TRP A 126 -3.82 11.32 -10.57
N LYS A 127 -4.38 10.37 -9.84
CA LYS A 127 -3.63 9.29 -9.19
C LYS A 127 -4.13 7.96 -9.72
N PHE A 128 -3.22 7.10 -10.14
CA PHE A 128 -3.54 5.74 -10.57
C PHE A 128 -2.87 4.76 -9.61
N GLU A 129 -3.61 3.77 -9.17
CA GLU A 129 -3.10 2.71 -8.32
C GLU A 129 -3.60 1.37 -8.83
N GLY A 130 -2.65 0.45 -8.99
CA GLY A 130 -2.92 -0.92 -9.41
C GLY A 130 -2.10 -1.89 -8.55
N GLN A 131 -2.73 -2.96 -8.08
CA GLN A 131 -2.11 -4.07 -7.38
C GLN A 131 -2.76 -5.39 -7.82
N ILE A 132 -1.94 -6.40 -8.05
CA ILE A 132 -2.36 -7.79 -8.23
C ILE A 132 -2.03 -8.60 -6.98
N ASP A 133 -2.86 -9.60 -6.70
CA ASP A 133 -2.49 -10.72 -5.84
C ASP A 133 -1.65 -11.71 -6.66
N VAL A 134 -0.56 -12.16 -6.05
CA VAL A 134 0.43 -13.05 -6.64
C VAL A 134 0.34 -14.40 -5.96
N ASP A 135 0.45 -15.48 -6.73
CA ASP A 135 0.68 -16.78 -6.13
C ASP A 135 2.13 -16.89 -5.65
N ALA A 136 2.30 -17.00 -4.35
CA ALA A 136 3.63 -17.13 -3.74
C ALA A 136 4.20 -18.55 -3.86
N ASP A 137 3.33 -19.54 -4.07
CA ASP A 137 3.74 -20.92 -4.32
C ASP A 137 4.03 -21.16 -5.81
N PHE A 138 3.72 -20.16 -6.65
CA PHE A 138 3.90 -20.16 -8.10
C PHE A 138 3.17 -21.31 -8.83
N GLU A 139 2.08 -21.80 -8.23
CA GLU A 139 1.34 -22.99 -8.67
C GLU A 139 -0.18 -22.79 -8.50
N ASP A 140 -0.98 -23.16 -9.50
CA ASP A 140 -2.45 -23.14 -9.43
C ASP A 140 -3.02 -24.37 -8.70
N ALA A 141 -4.34 -24.41 -8.51
CA ALA A 141 -5.02 -25.55 -7.88
C ALA A 141 -4.90 -26.88 -8.66
N ALA A 142 -4.45 -26.85 -9.92
CA ALA A 142 -4.24 -28.01 -10.78
C ALA A 142 -2.77 -28.41 -10.92
N GLY A 143 -1.86 -27.73 -10.22
CA GLY A 143 -0.42 -28.01 -10.24
C GLY A 143 0.37 -27.36 -11.38
N ASN A 144 -0.23 -26.40 -12.10
CA ASN A 144 0.45 -25.67 -13.17
C ASN A 144 1.09 -24.40 -12.64
N SER A 145 2.14 -23.91 -13.30
CA SER A 145 2.76 -22.65 -12.87
C SER A 145 1.79 -21.48 -13.03
N GLU A 146 1.51 -20.79 -11.93
CA GLU A 146 0.65 -19.61 -11.87
C GLU A 146 1.31 -18.51 -11.05
N PHE A 147 1.45 -17.31 -11.62
CA PHE A 147 1.98 -16.15 -10.91
C PHE A 147 0.87 -15.17 -10.50
N TYR A 148 -0.15 -15.04 -11.34
CA TYR A 148 -1.22 -14.06 -11.18
C TYR A 148 -2.45 -14.74 -10.59
N LYS A 149 -2.98 -14.19 -9.49
CA LYS A 149 -4.22 -14.68 -8.87
C LYS A 149 -5.43 -13.82 -9.24
N ASP A 150 -5.41 -12.55 -8.88
CA ASP A 150 -6.48 -11.60 -9.16
C ASP A 150 -5.94 -10.15 -9.16
N ILE A 151 -6.71 -9.23 -9.71
CA ILE A 151 -6.55 -7.79 -9.47
C ILE A 151 -7.08 -7.48 -8.07
N TYR A 152 -6.20 -7.10 -7.15
CA TYR A 152 -6.57 -6.71 -5.81
C TYR A 152 -7.12 -5.28 -5.76
N ASP A 153 -6.38 -4.32 -6.31
CA ASP A 153 -6.82 -2.93 -6.45
C ASP A 153 -6.53 -2.48 -7.89
N LEU A 154 -7.47 -1.78 -8.53
CA LEU A 154 -7.21 -1.07 -9.78
C LEU A 154 -8.19 0.09 -9.89
N TYR A 155 -7.70 1.30 -9.66
CA TYR A 155 -8.54 2.48 -9.65
C TYR A 155 -7.78 3.75 -10.03
N VAL A 156 -8.56 4.73 -10.46
CA VAL A 156 -8.11 6.10 -10.69
C VAL A 156 -8.79 7.04 -9.70
N THR A 157 -8.07 8.05 -9.26
CA THR A 157 -8.57 9.11 -8.37
C THR A 157 -8.28 10.47 -8.98
N TYR A 158 -9.31 11.28 -9.10
CA TYR A 158 -9.19 12.72 -9.34
C TYR A 158 -9.21 13.46 -8.00
N ALA A 159 -8.12 14.14 -7.69
CA ALA A 159 -7.83 14.80 -6.43
C ALA A 159 -7.56 16.31 -6.66
N PRO A 160 -8.59 17.13 -6.95
CA PRO A 160 -8.45 18.57 -7.11
C PRO A 160 -7.99 19.27 -5.83
N SER A 161 -8.33 18.73 -4.66
CA SER A 161 -7.91 19.24 -3.35
C SER A 161 -7.91 18.14 -2.29
N ASP A 162 -7.29 18.41 -1.14
CA ASP A 162 -7.29 17.48 0.01
C ASP A 162 -8.70 17.22 0.58
N SER A 163 -9.64 18.14 0.35
CA SER A 163 -11.02 18.06 0.86
C SER A 163 -11.95 17.29 -0.07
N LEU A 164 -11.59 17.08 -1.34
CA LEU A 164 -12.44 16.38 -2.30
C LEU A 164 -11.60 15.52 -3.25
N ASN A 165 -11.82 14.21 -3.16
CA ASN A 165 -11.26 13.21 -4.05
C ASN A 165 -12.39 12.35 -4.58
N VAL A 166 -12.44 12.16 -5.89
CA VAL A 166 -13.40 11.29 -6.56
C VAL A 166 -12.63 10.14 -7.18
N SER A 167 -13.06 8.92 -6.90
CA SER A 167 -12.36 7.71 -7.31
C SER A 167 -13.32 6.76 -8.02
N VAL A 168 -12.78 6.00 -8.97
CA VAL A 168 -13.51 4.95 -9.68
C VAL A 168 -12.59 3.78 -9.99
N GLY A 169 -13.08 2.56 -9.79
CA GLY A 169 -12.36 1.33 -10.08
C GLY A 169 -12.70 0.19 -9.13
N LYS A 170 -11.87 -0.86 -9.13
CA LYS A 170 -11.94 -1.99 -8.20
C LYS A 170 -11.09 -1.68 -6.98
N THR A 171 -11.68 -1.71 -5.80
CA THR A 171 -10.92 -1.62 -4.54
C THR A 171 -11.61 -2.34 -3.40
N LYS A 172 -10.84 -2.63 -2.37
CA LYS A 172 -11.34 -3.13 -1.09
C LYS A 172 -12.37 -2.18 -0.47
N VAL A 173 -13.53 -2.72 -0.11
CA VAL A 173 -14.55 -1.98 0.65
C VAL A 173 -14.07 -1.72 2.07
N LYS A 174 -14.07 -0.44 2.45
CA LYS A 174 -13.66 0.03 3.78
C LYS A 174 -14.91 0.43 4.58
N PHE A 175 -15.57 -0.54 5.19
CA PHE A 175 -16.82 -0.30 5.94
C PHE A 175 -16.63 -0.32 7.47
N THR A 176 -15.49 -0.81 7.97
CA THR A 176 -15.12 -0.75 9.39
C THR A 176 -13.74 -0.13 9.57
N ARG A 177 -13.45 0.35 10.79
CA ARG A 177 -12.12 0.87 11.14
C ARG A 177 -11.01 -0.16 10.90
N GLU A 178 -11.23 -1.42 11.25
CA GLU A 178 -10.24 -2.48 10.99
C GLU A 178 -9.98 -2.66 9.49
N GLN A 179 -11.00 -2.52 8.65
CA GLN A 179 -10.87 -2.67 7.21
C GLN A 179 -10.22 -1.47 6.54
N GLU A 180 -10.36 -0.27 7.11
CA GLU A 180 -9.65 0.95 6.70
C GLU A 180 -8.15 0.88 6.97
N ILE A 181 -7.76 0.35 8.14
CA ILE A 181 -6.35 0.16 8.49
C ILE A 181 -5.70 -0.81 7.50
N SER A 182 -4.54 -0.43 6.98
CA SER A 182 -3.77 -1.26 6.06
C SER A 182 -3.42 -2.60 6.71
N SER A 183 -3.45 -3.71 5.96
CA SER A 183 -2.98 -4.98 6.52
C SER A 183 -1.48 -5.00 6.82
N LYS A 184 -0.73 -3.95 6.44
CA LYS A 184 0.67 -3.73 6.85
C LYS A 184 0.78 -3.19 8.28
N GLU A 185 -0.30 -2.65 8.84
CA GLU A 185 -0.32 -1.87 10.08
C GLU A 185 -1.30 -2.41 11.12
N ILE A 186 -2.01 -3.50 10.81
CA ILE A 186 -2.86 -4.17 11.80
C ILE A 186 -1.98 -4.72 12.94
N LEU A 187 -2.44 -4.53 14.17
CA LEU A 187 -1.74 -4.97 15.38
C LEU A 187 -1.77 -6.49 15.54
N THR A 188 -2.87 -7.11 15.14
CA THR A 188 -3.11 -8.56 15.19
C THR A 188 -2.75 -9.21 13.85
N ILE A 189 -2.41 -10.51 13.88
CA ILE A 189 -2.07 -11.29 12.66
C ILE A 189 -3.28 -11.38 11.71
N GLU A 190 -4.48 -11.44 12.31
CA GLU A 190 -5.79 -11.49 11.66
C GLU A 190 -6.64 -10.29 12.06
N ARG A 191 -7.56 -9.88 11.18
CA ARG A 191 -8.67 -9.01 11.60
C ARG A 191 -9.68 -9.80 12.42
N SER A 192 -10.56 -9.11 13.14
CA SER A 192 -11.59 -9.76 13.96
C SER A 192 -12.52 -10.65 13.12
N GLY A 193 -13.04 -11.72 13.72
CA GLY A 193 -13.94 -12.66 13.04
C GLY A 193 -15.19 -11.98 12.48
N LEU A 194 -15.77 -11.02 13.22
CA LEU A 194 -16.91 -10.22 12.75
C LEU A 194 -16.55 -9.36 11.52
N SER A 195 -15.40 -8.69 11.57
CA SER A 195 -14.92 -7.86 10.47
C SER A 195 -14.66 -8.67 9.20
N ASN A 196 -14.20 -9.91 9.33
CA ASN A 196 -14.02 -10.83 8.21
C ASN A 196 -15.36 -11.40 7.70
N ALA A 197 -16.28 -11.79 8.60
CA ALA A 197 -17.57 -12.36 8.22
C ALA A 197 -18.46 -11.37 7.43
N LEU A 198 -18.34 -10.08 7.73
CA LEU A 198 -19.07 -9.02 7.05
C LEU A 198 -18.30 -8.43 5.85
N PHE A 199 -17.09 -8.90 5.56
CA PHE A 199 -16.26 -8.33 4.51
C PHE A 199 -16.74 -8.76 3.11
N PRO A 200 -17.21 -7.83 2.27
CA PRO A 200 -17.75 -8.16 0.95
C PRO A 200 -16.66 -8.38 -0.12
N GLY A 201 -15.37 -8.25 0.25
CA GLY A 201 -14.26 -8.30 -0.70
C GLY A 201 -13.98 -6.98 -1.42
N GLU A 202 -13.31 -7.10 -2.55
CA GLU A 202 -13.00 -6.03 -3.48
C GLU A 202 -14.17 -5.80 -4.44
N LEU A 203 -14.71 -4.58 -4.45
CA LEU A 203 -15.83 -4.21 -5.32
C LEU A 203 -15.41 -3.18 -6.36
N THR A 204 -16.05 -3.23 -7.52
CA THR A 204 -15.91 -2.19 -8.55
C THR A 204 -17.00 -1.14 -8.36
N GLY A 205 -16.60 0.12 -8.27
CA GLY A 205 -17.55 1.21 -8.08
C GLY A 205 -16.89 2.59 -8.15
N ALA A 206 -17.64 3.60 -7.72
CA ALA A 206 -17.16 4.95 -7.55
C ALA A 206 -17.40 5.41 -6.11
N TRP A 207 -16.50 6.24 -5.58
CA TRP A 207 -16.58 6.76 -4.22
C TRP A 207 -15.97 8.15 -4.12
N VAL A 208 -16.33 8.84 -3.04
CA VAL A 208 -15.84 10.19 -2.72
C VAL A 208 -15.19 10.16 -1.35
N SER A 209 -14.05 10.83 -1.20
CA SER A 209 -13.33 10.94 0.07
C SER A 209 -12.63 12.29 0.21
N GLY A 210 -12.33 12.71 1.43
CA GLY A 210 -11.67 13.99 1.66
C GLY A 210 -11.59 14.35 3.13
N LYS A 211 -10.63 15.21 3.50
CA LYS A 211 -10.53 15.74 4.86
C LYS A 211 -11.80 16.53 5.20
N GLY A 212 -12.39 16.25 6.37
CA GLY A 212 -13.61 16.91 6.86
C GLY A 212 -14.93 16.32 6.35
N ILE A 213 -14.91 15.37 5.39
CA ILE A 213 -16.14 14.68 4.96
C ILE A 213 -16.61 13.68 6.03
N ALA A 214 -15.67 13.12 6.81
CA ALA A 214 -15.93 12.08 7.80
C ALA A 214 -16.20 12.58 9.23
N ASP A 215 -16.11 13.89 9.50
CA ASP A 215 -16.19 14.46 10.86
C ASP A 215 -17.53 14.18 11.58
N HIS A 216 -18.54 13.69 10.87
CA HIS A 216 -19.87 13.38 11.41
C HIS A 216 -20.26 11.89 11.38
N TRP A 217 -19.41 11.00 10.86
CA TRP A 217 -19.77 9.57 10.65
C TRP A 217 -18.84 8.57 11.37
N LEU A 218 -17.86 9.06 12.12
CA LEU A 218 -16.98 8.24 12.95
C LEU A 218 -17.50 8.29 14.39
N TYR A 219 -18.44 7.41 14.72
CA TYR A 219 -18.77 7.09 16.12
C TYR A 219 -17.68 6.20 16.74
#